data_AF-A0A7R9ZQF9-F1
#
_entry.id   AF-A0A7R9ZQF9-F1
#
_cell.length_a   1.000
_cell.length_b   1.000
_cell.length_c   1.000
_cell.angle_alpha   90.00
_cell.angle_beta   90.00
_cell.angle_gamma   90.00
#
_symmetry.space_group_name_H-M   'P 1'
#
loop_
_entity.id
_entity.type
_entity.pdbx_description
1 polymer ?
#
loop_
_entity_poly.entity_id
_entity_poly.type
_entity_poly.pdbx_seq_one_letter_code
_entity_poly.pdbx_strand_id
1 'polypeptide(L)'
;MGDDSGLIRVKRHSKKKCGIEVERRKDGYYYITSVGDGSSDVSVGDRVLEINGVHHEEFESPEKANGLFETITFDVASDDDGSSNSDHHHSSSKKKKKNKRSK
;
A
#
# COMPACT_ATOMS: atom_id res chain seq x y z
N MET A 1 -16.68 1.08 -22.41
CA MET A 1 -16.81 0.70 -20.99
C MET A 1 -15.53 1.19 -20.36
N GLY A 2 -15.59 2.30 -19.63
CA GLY A 2 -14.43 2.82 -18.92
C GLY A 2 -14.37 2.08 -17.60
N ASP A 3 -13.27 1.37 -17.35
CA ASP A 3 -13.00 0.82 -16.04
C ASP A 3 -12.67 2.02 -15.13
N ASP A 4 -13.68 2.58 -14.45
CA ASP A 4 -13.51 3.58 -13.39
C ASP A 4 -12.98 2.91 -12.12
N SER A 5 -11.88 2.17 -12.27
CA SER A 5 -11.07 1.69 -11.15
C SER A 5 -9.99 2.71 -10.82
N GLY A 6 -9.97 3.13 -9.55
CA GLY A 6 -8.99 4.05 -9.01
C GLY A 6 -7.85 3.30 -8.34
N LEU A 7 -6.61 3.59 -8.75
CA LEU A 7 -5.42 3.07 -8.09
C LEU A 7 -5.14 3.89 -6.81
N ILE A 8 -5.22 3.26 -5.64
CA ILE A 8 -4.92 3.89 -4.36
C ILE A 8 -3.57 3.39 -3.84
N ARG A 9 -2.67 4.33 -3.52
CA ARG A 9 -1.32 4.03 -3.00
C ARG A 9 -1.21 4.50 -1.55
N VAL A 10 -0.93 3.57 -0.64
CA VAL A 10 -0.80 3.86 0.81
C VAL A 10 0.62 3.55 1.25
N LYS A 11 1.35 4.56 1.72
CA LYS A 11 2.68 4.36 2.30
C LYS A 11 2.55 3.75 3.70
N ARG A 12 3.22 2.63 3.93
CA ARG A 12 3.25 1.95 5.22
C ARG A 12 4.10 2.75 6.22
N HIS A 13 3.49 3.22 7.30
CA HIS A 13 4.19 3.81 8.44
C HIS A 13 4.64 2.74 9.45
N SER A 14 5.53 1.84 9.01
CA SER A 14 6.15 0.84 9.87
C SER A 14 7.60 1.20 10.18
N LYS A 15 8.06 0.90 11.40
CA LYS A 15 9.49 0.97 11.74
C LYS A 15 10.29 -0.18 11.12
N LYS A 16 9.62 -1.27 10.76
CA LYS A 16 10.22 -2.45 10.13
C LYS A 16 10.09 -2.33 8.62
N LYS A 17 11.23 -2.21 7.92
CA LYS A 17 11.31 -2.23 6.45
C LYS A 17 10.97 -3.63 5.90
N CYS A 18 10.62 -3.72 4.61
CA CYS A 18 10.37 -5.00 3.94
C CYS A 18 11.62 -5.88 3.84
N GLY A 19 12.82 -5.29 3.93
CA GLY A 19 14.09 -6.01 3.88
C GLY A 19 14.62 -6.26 2.48
N ILE A 20 13.93 -5.82 1.43
CA ILE A 20 14.43 -5.84 0.05
C ILE A 20 15.06 -4.47 -0.25
N GLU A 21 16.26 -4.48 -0.81
CA GLU A 21 16.93 -3.28 -1.31
C GLU A 21 17.36 -3.45 -2.76
N VAL A 22 17.30 -2.36 -3.52
CA VAL A 22 17.67 -2.31 -4.94
C VAL A 22 18.64 -1.18 -5.25
N GLU A 23 19.49 -1.39 -6.25
CA GLU A 23 20.42 -0.38 -6.79
C GLU A 23 20.30 -0.30 -8.31
N ARG A 24 20.51 0.90 -8.87
CA ARG A 24 20.60 1.11 -10.31
C ARG A 24 22.03 0.88 -10.79
N ARG A 25 22.23 -0.06 -11.72
CA ARG A 25 23.55 -0.36 -12.30
C ARG A 25 23.83 0.47 -13.55
N LYS A 26 25.07 0.36 -14.06
CA LYS A 26 25.58 1.12 -15.23
C LYS A 26 24.83 0.86 -16.53
N ASP A 27 24.17 -0.29 -16.63
CA ASP A 27 23.30 -0.67 -17.74
C ASP A 27 21.94 0.05 -17.72
N GLY A 28 21.67 0.83 -16.67
CA GLY A 28 20.46 1.63 -16.51
C GLY A 28 19.33 0.92 -15.77
N TYR A 29 19.48 -0.35 -15.41
CA TYR A 29 18.45 -1.17 -14.78
C TYR A 29 18.65 -1.32 -13.27
N TYR A 30 17.58 -1.74 -12.60
CA TYR A 30 17.55 -1.93 -11.15
C TYR A 30 17.70 -3.41 -10.80
N TYR A 31 18.54 -3.69 -9.81
CA TYR A 31 18.82 -5.04 -9.36
C TYR A 31 18.71 -5.14 -7.85
N ILE A 32 18.26 -6.30 -7.37
CA ILE A 32 18.19 -6.59 -5.95
C ILE A 32 19.61 -6.74 -5.39
N THR A 33 19.90 -6.02 -4.32
CA THR A 33 21.20 -6.05 -3.64
C THR A 33 21.11 -6.66 -2.24
N SER A 34 19.92 -6.66 -1.63
CA SER A 34 19.66 -7.23 -0.32
C SER A 34 18.27 -7.84 -0.26
N VAL A 35 18.16 -8.96 0.45
CA VAL A 35 16.90 -9.68 0.70
C VAL A 35 16.87 -10.05 2.18
N GLY A 36 15.85 -9.58 2.89
CA GLY A 36 15.67 -9.85 4.31
C GLY A 36 15.19 -11.27 4.59
N ASP A 37 15.41 -11.72 5.83
CA ASP A 37 15.01 -13.05 6.29
C ASP A 37 13.50 -13.26 6.10
N GLY A 38 13.14 -14.20 5.22
CA GLY A 38 11.75 -14.60 4.96
C GLY A 38 11.26 -14.41 3.53
N SER A 39 12.05 -13.84 2.62
CA SER A 39 11.71 -13.77 1.20
C SER A 39 12.44 -14.88 0.44
N SER A 40 11.72 -15.93 0.03
CA SER A 40 12.30 -17.08 -0.70
C SER A 40 12.25 -16.94 -2.22
N ASP A 41 11.39 -16.08 -2.73
CA ASP A 41 11.05 -16.05 -4.16
C ASP A 41 11.88 -15.05 -4.97
N VAL A 42 12.78 -14.32 -4.30
CA VAL A 42 13.62 -13.28 -4.92
C VAL A 42 15.04 -13.36 -4.39
N SER A 43 16.00 -13.18 -5.28
CA SER A 43 17.43 -13.35 -5.00
C SER A 43 18.22 -12.08 -5.29
N VAL A 44 19.35 -11.93 -4.57
CA VAL A 44 20.32 -10.89 -4.87
C VAL A 44 20.86 -11.09 -6.29
N GLY A 45 20.85 -10.02 -7.08
CA GLY A 45 21.23 -10.03 -8.48
C GLY A 45 20.05 -10.13 -9.45
N ASP A 46 18.83 -10.39 -8.97
CA ASP A 46 17.65 -10.38 -9.83
C ASP A 46 17.34 -8.98 -10.34
N ARG A 47 16.86 -8.91 -11.58
CA ARG A 47 16.48 -7.67 -12.23
C ARG A 47 15.04 -7.32 -11.90
N VAL A 48 14.82 -6.08 -11.47
CA VAL A 48 13.49 -5.58 -11.15
C VAL A 48 12.88 -4.92 -12.38
N LEU A 49 11.71 -5.39 -12.79
CA LEU A 49 10.98 -4.86 -13.95
C LEU A 49 9.86 -3.91 -13.54
N GLU A 50 9.21 -4.19 -12.41
CA GLU A 50 8.07 -3.45 -11.90
C GLU A 50 8.00 -3.59 -10.37
N ILE A 51 7.54 -2.53 -9.69
CA ILE A 51 7.17 -2.58 -8.26
C ILE A 51 5.84 -1.86 -8.11
N ASN A 52 4.81 -2.55 -7.60
CA ASN A 52 3.51 -1.96 -7.31
C ASN A 52 2.89 -1.23 -8.53
N GLY A 53 2.93 -1.87 -9.71
CA GLY A 53 2.39 -1.31 -10.95
C GLY A 53 3.21 -0.16 -11.57
N VAL A 54 4.40 0.14 -11.03
CA VAL A 54 5.31 1.15 -11.60
C VAL A 54 6.46 0.45 -12.29
N HIS A 55 6.71 0.78 -13.56
CA HIS A 55 7.78 0.19 -14.33
C HIS A 55 9.15 0.77 -13.97
N HIS A 56 10.20 -0.01 -14.20
CA HIS A 56 11.57 0.38 -13.82
C HIS A 56 12.06 1.70 -14.46
N GLU A 57 11.49 2.08 -15.59
CA GLU A 57 11.80 3.35 -16.28
C GLU A 57 11.29 4.56 -15.50
N GLU A 58 10.22 4.38 -14.72
CA GLU A 58 9.57 5.42 -13.93
C GLU A 58 10.13 5.53 -12.51
N PHE A 59 11.06 4.66 -12.12
CA PHE A 59 11.66 4.71 -10.79
C PHE A 59 12.50 5.96 -10.55
N GLU A 60 13.14 6.50 -11.60
CA GLU A 60 14.04 7.67 -11.62
C GLU A 60 15.31 7.54 -10.75
N SER A 61 15.20 7.09 -9.50
CA SER A 61 16.31 6.89 -8.55
C SER A 61 16.13 5.62 -7.72
N PRO A 62 17.21 5.04 -7.16
CA PRO A 62 17.11 3.90 -6.25
C PRO A 62 16.33 4.26 -4.98
N GLU A 63 16.36 5.49 -4.49
CA GLU A 63 15.61 5.86 -3.28
C GLU A 63 14.09 5.80 -3.52
N LYS A 64 13.65 6.27 -4.70
CA LYS A 64 12.24 6.16 -5.12
C LYS A 64 11.83 4.69 -5.27
N ALA A 65 12.63 3.89 -5.97
CA ALA A 65 12.38 2.44 -6.12
C ALA A 65 12.28 1.72 -4.76
N ASN A 66 13.23 1.95 -3.86
CA ASN A 66 13.22 1.38 -2.51
C ASN A 66 12.00 1.86 -1.69
N GLY A 67 11.54 3.09 -1.90
CA GLY A 67 10.32 3.61 -1.28
C GLY A 67 9.03 2.91 -1.76
N LEU A 68 9.03 2.34 -2.98
CA LEU A 68 7.87 1.62 -3.50
C LEU A 68 7.62 0.32 -2.74
N PHE A 69 8.65 -0.38 -2.25
CA PHE A 69 8.46 -1.58 -1.42
C PHE A 69 7.79 -1.31 -0.07
N GLU A 70 7.83 -0.07 0.40
CA GLU A 70 7.12 0.38 1.60
C GLU A 70 5.72 0.90 1.31
N THR A 71 5.25 0.79 0.07
CA THR A 71 3.92 1.21 -0.37
C THR A 71 3.05 -0.02 -0.62
N ILE A 72 1.78 0.07 -0.26
CA ILE A 72 0.75 -0.91 -0.61
C ILE A 72 -0.14 -0.25 -1.66
N THR A 73 -0.36 -0.95 -2.77
CA THR A 73 -1.21 -0.46 -3.87
C THR A 73 -2.47 -1.28 -3.93
N PHE A 74 -3.62 -0.60 -4.01
CA PHE A 74 -4.94 -1.18 -4.14
C PHE A 74 -5.53 -0.74 -5.47
N ASP A 75 -6.11 -1.69 -6.19
CA ASP A 75 -7.00 -1.41 -7.31
C ASP A 75 -8.43 -1.42 -6.76
N VAL A 76 -9.11 -0.27 -6.82
CA VAL A 76 -10.42 -0.09 -6.20
C VAL A 76 -11.42 0.28 -7.29
N ALA A 77 -12.40 -0.60 -7.52
CA ALA A 77 -13.54 -0.27 -8.36
C ALA A 77 -14.50 0.67 -7.60
N SER A 78 -14.97 1.72 -8.27
CA SER A 78 -16.06 2.53 -7.73
C SER A 78 -17.35 1.70 -7.72
N ASP A 79 -18.05 1.67 -6.59
CA ASP A 79 -19.40 1.13 -6.51
C ASP A 79 -20.30 2.15 -7.23
N ASP A 80 -20.57 1.94 -8.52
CA ASP A 80 -21.60 2.69 -9.25
C ASP A 80 -22.99 2.23 -8.77
N ASP A 81 -23.29 2.44 -7.49
CA ASP A 81 -24.63 2.21 -6.95
C ASP A 81 -25.46 3.48 -7.18
N GLY A 82 -25.96 3.60 -8.40
CA GLY A 82 -27.02 4.53 -8.76
C GLY A 82 -28.36 4.20 -8.08
N SER A 83 -28.44 4.21 -6.75
CA SER A 83 -29.71 4.08 -6.00
C SER A 83 -29.94 5.21 -5.00
N SER A 84 -30.67 6.21 -5.51
CA SER A 84 -31.81 6.91 -4.89
C SER A 84 -31.84 7.12 -3.37
N ASN A 85 -31.89 8.41 -3.00
CA ASN A 85 -32.34 8.96 -1.71
C ASN A 85 -33.34 8.11 -0.92
N SER A 86 -33.04 7.90 0.36
CA SER A 86 -34.07 7.95 1.39
C SER A 86 -33.47 8.42 2.72
N ASP A 87 -33.77 9.68 3.06
CA ASP A 87 -33.66 10.22 4.41
C ASP A 87 -34.36 9.30 5.43
N HIS A 88 -33.62 8.87 6.45
CA HIS A 88 -34.23 8.41 7.69
C HIS A 88 -33.49 8.95 8.92
N HIS A 89 -34.02 10.08 9.40
CA HIS A 89 -33.91 10.57 10.77
C HIS A 89 -34.28 9.47 11.78
N HIS A 90 -33.40 9.16 12.74
CA HIS A 90 -33.75 9.06 14.17
C HIS A 90 -32.49 8.85 15.02
N SER A 91 -32.05 9.86 15.77
CA SER A 91 -32.40 10.13 17.18
C SER A 91 -31.52 9.40 18.19
N SER A 92 -30.69 10.21 18.83
CA SER A 92 -29.80 9.91 19.93
C SER A 92 -30.50 9.30 21.14
N SER A 93 -29.86 8.33 21.80
CA SER A 93 -30.13 8.05 23.22
C SER A 93 -28.84 7.76 24.01
N LYS A 94 -28.47 8.72 24.85
CA LYS A 94 -27.42 8.60 25.87
C LYS A 94 -27.87 7.61 26.96
N LYS A 95 -27.09 6.58 27.26
CA LYS A 95 -27.21 5.81 28.51
C LYS A 95 -26.01 6.06 29.42
N LYS A 96 -26.23 6.86 30.48
CA LYS A 96 -25.37 6.92 31.67
C LYS A 96 -25.40 5.56 32.37
N LYS A 97 -24.24 4.96 32.63
CA LYS A 97 -24.12 3.83 33.58
C LYS A 97 -23.33 4.30 34.79
N LYS A 98 -24.03 4.52 35.91
CA LYS A 98 -23.46 4.64 37.26
C LYS A 98 -23.06 3.24 37.70
N ASN A 99 -21.83 3.02 38.19
CA ASN A 99 -21.51 1.87 39.01
C ASN A 99 -20.82 2.31 40.29
N LYS A 100 -21.50 2.06 41.41
CA LYS A 100 -21.02 2.07 42.80
C LYS A 100 -20.25 0.78 43.10
N ARG A 101 -19.13 0.89 43.81
CA ARG A 101 -18.58 -0.12 44.76
C ARG A 101 -17.37 0.53 45.45
N SER A 102 -17.53 1.07 46.66
CA SER A 102 -17.45 0.38 47.98
C SER A 102 -16.06 -0.19 48.25
N LYS A 103 -15.36 0.43 49.22
CA LYS A 103 -14.22 -0.11 49.95
C LYS A 103 -14.56 0.02 51.43
#